data_AF-A0A9W4DND8-F1
#
_entry.id   AF-A0A9W4DND8-F1
#
_cell.length_a   1.000
_cell.length_b   1.000
_cell.length_c   1.000
_cell.angle_alpha   90.00
_cell.angle_beta   90.00
_cell.angle_gamma   90.00
#
_symmetry.space_group_name_H-M   'P 1'
#
loop_
_entity.id
_entity.type
_entity.pdbx_description
1 polymer ?
#
loop_
_entity_poly.entity_id
_entity_poly.type
_entity_poly.pdbx_seq_one_letter_code
_entity_poly.pdbx_strand_id
1 'polypeptide(L)'
;MAEIPTEVAAAQRASDEAWAALQAHREQVNERRQADPRVEHPKFGPILRPWTTDEDAEYDRLHAAVLAAAEARAAAMVTAGIVSTYSVEGEMRAAARAAAGE
;
A
#
# COMPACT_ATOMS: atom_id res chain seq x y z
N MET A 1 -24.47 8.46 10.32
CA MET A 1 -23.13 8.49 9.68
C MET A 1 -22.22 9.16 10.68
N ALA A 2 -21.23 8.45 11.20
CA ALA A 2 -20.27 9.09 12.10
C ALA A 2 -19.40 10.03 11.26
N GLU A 3 -19.23 11.27 11.69
CA GLU A 3 -18.33 12.19 11.02
C GLU A 3 -16.90 11.70 11.27
N ILE A 4 -16.21 11.27 10.22
CA ILE A 4 -14.81 10.84 10.31
C ILE A 4 -13.96 12.10 10.49
N PRO A 5 -13.16 12.21 11.58
CA PRO A 5 -12.31 13.37 11.78
C PRO A 5 -11.30 13.53 10.64
N THR A 6 -11.01 14.78 10.26
CA THR A 6 -10.08 15.10 9.18
C THR A 6 -8.70 14.47 9.37
N GLU A 7 -8.21 14.41 10.61
CA GLU A 7 -6.92 13.76 10.94
C GLU A 7 -6.93 12.25 10.64
N VAL A 8 -8.06 11.58 10.89
CA VAL A 8 -8.23 10.15 10.61
C VAL A 8 -8.34 9.90 9.11
N ALA A 9 -9.05 10.77 8.38
CA ALA A 9 -9.12 10.72 6.93
C ALA A 9 -7.75 10.98 6.27
N ALA A 10 -6.98 11.94 6.78
CA ALA A 10 -5.62 12.24 6.32
C ALA A 10 -4.66 11.06 6.59
N ALA A 11 -4.72 10.46 7.77
CA ALA A 11 -3.90 9.29 8.10
C ALA A 11 -4.28 8.06 7.25
N GLN A 12 -5.58 7.86 6.98
CA GLN A 12 -6.05 6.84 6.04
C GLN A 12 -5.47 7.08 4.64
N ARG A 13 -5.52 8.32 4.14
CA ARG A 13 -4.97 8.68 2.84
C ARG A 13 -3.47 8.39 2.76
N ALA A 14 -2.69 8.79 3.76
CA ALA A 14 -1.26 8.50 3.81
C ALA A 14 -0.97 6.99 3.78
N SER A 15 -1.79 6.19 4.48
CA SER A 15 -1.71 4.72 4.43
C SER A 15 -2.02 4.16 3.03
N ASP A 16 -3.02 4.71 2.34
CA ASP A 16 -3.38 4.29 0.98
C ASP A 16 -2.29 4.66 -0.03
N GLU A 17 -1.71 5.85 0.08
CA GLU A 17 -0.62 6.32 -0.77
C GLU A 17 0.66 5.48 -0.59
N ALA A 18 1.02 5.16 0.65
CA ALA A 18 2.16 4.28 0.94
C ALA A 18 1.96 2.88 0.34
N TRP A 19 0.75 2.32 0.48
CA TRP A 19 0.42 1.03 -0.11
C TRP A 19 0.45 1.07 -1.65
N ALA A 20 -0.10 2.12 -2.26
CA ALA A 20 -0.06 2.31 -3.71
C ALA A 20 1.38 2.38 -4.24
N ALA A 21 2.27 3.08 -3.54
CA ALA A 21 3.69 3.15 -3.91
C ALA A 21 4.37 1.78 -3.87
N LEU A 22 4.15 0.98 -2.82
CA LEU A 22 4.67 -0.38 -2.71
C LEU A 22 4.14 -1.28 -3.85
N GLN A 23 2.85 -1.19 -4.14
CA GLN A 23 2.22 -1.96 -5.22
C GLN A 23 2.76 -1.57 -6.60
N ALA A 24 2.91 -0.28 -6.86
CA ALA A 24 3.50 0.21 -8.11
C ALA A 24 4.94 -0.30 -8.31
N HIS A 25 5.76 -0.32 -7.26
CA HIS A 25 7.11 -0.91 -7.32
C HIS A 25 7.07 -2.40 -7.65
N ARG A 26 6.20 -3.17 -6.98
CA ARG A 26 6.04 -4.61 -7.24
C ARG A 26 5.61 -4.88 -8.69
N GLU A 27 4.66 -4.11 -9.20
CA GLU A 27 4.18 -4.21 -10.58
C GLU A 27 5.30 -3.89 -11.56
N GLN A 28 6.02 -2.78 -11.36
CA GLN A 28 7.15 -2.39 -12.20
C GLN A 28 8.29 -3.42 -12.20
N VAL A 29 8.64 -3.98 -11.03
CA VAL A 29 9.63 -5.07 -10.95
C VAL A 29 9.13 -6.29 -11.71
N ASN A 30 7.86 -6.66 -11.53
CA ASN A 30 7.29 -7.81 -12.23
C ASN A 30 7.27 -7.62 -13.76
N GLU A 31 6.89 -6.44 -14.26
CA GLU A 31 6.94 -6.10 -15.68
C GLU A 31 8.37 -6.22 -16.24
N ARG A 32 9.37 -5.67 -15.53
CA ARG A 32 10.79 -5.80 -15.92
C ARG A 32 11.26 -7.25 -15.93
N ARG A 33 10.81 -8.05 -14.96
CA ARG A 33 11.14 -9.49 -14.87
C ARG A 33 10.48 -10.29 -16.00
N GLN A 34 9.28 -9.92 -16.41
CA GLN A 34 8.59 -10.52 -17.55
C GLN A 34 9.23 -10.14 -18.89
N ALA A 35 9.78 -8.93 -19.00
CA ALA A 35 10.52 -8.46 -20.19
C ALA A 35 11.93 -9.07 -20.32
N ASP A 36 12.53 -9.54 -19.22
CA ASP A 36 13.80 -10.28 -19.18
C ASP A 36 13.59 -11.75 -18.75
N PRO A 37 12.87 -12.57 -19.56
CA PRO A 37 12.68 -13.97 -19.25
C PRO A 37 13.97 -14.74 -19.58
N ARG A 38 14.54 -15.42 -18.58
CA ARG A 38 15.61 -16.40 -18.82
C ARG A 38 14.95 -17.71 -19.19
N VAL A 39 14.97 -18.09 -20.48
CA VAL A 39 14.30 -19.31 -20.95
C VAL A 39 15.27 -20.48 -21.00
N GLU A 40 14.97 -21.54 -20.26
CA GLU A 40 15.04 -22.94 -20.72
C GLU A 40 14.23 -23.83 -19.73
N HIS A 41 12.90 -23.87 -19.82
CA HIS A 41 12.14 -25.04 -19.34
C HIS A 41 10.71 -25.10 -19.95
N PRO A 42 10.44 -26.03 -20.89
CA PRO A 42 9.23 -26.01 -21.70
C PRO A 42 7.95 -26.58 -21.05
N LYS A 43 7.92 -26.84 -19.73
CA LYS A 43 6.75 -27.44 -19.05
C LYS A 43 6.08 -26.58 -17.97
N PHE A 44 6.73 -25.53 -17.46
CA PHE A 44 6.24 -24.78 -16.29
C PHE A 44 6.20 -23.25 -16.47
N GLY A 45 6.36 -22.76 -17.71
CA GLY A 45 6.40 -21.33 -18.02
C GLY A 45 7.81 -20.73 -17.93
N PRO A 46 7.96 -19.43 -18.30
CA PRO A 46 9.26 -18.76 -18.28
C PRO A 46 9.78 -18.62 -16.85
N ILE A 47 11.08 -18.91 -16.66
CA ILE A 47 11.77 -18.64 -15.40
C ILE A 47 12.04 -17.14 -15.33
N LEU A 48 11.34 -16.45 -14.43
CA LEU A 48 11.61 -15.05 -14.15
C LEU A 48 12.93 -14.93 -13.38
N ARG A 49 13.76 -13.95 -13.74
CA ARG A 49 14.95 -13.63 -12.94
C ARG A 49 14.56 -13.36 -11.47
N PRO A 50 15.42 -13.62 -10.48
CA PRO A 50 15.22 -13.12 -9.12
C PRO A 50 15.10 -11.59 -9.08
N TRP A 51 14.61 -11.07 -7.96
CA TRP A 51 14.71 -9.65 -7.64
C TRP A 51 16.19 -9.29 -7.46
N THR A 52 16.56 -8.06 -7.80
CA THR A 52 17.90 -7.55 -7.51
C THR A 52 17.98 -7.00 -6.09
N THR A 53 19.19 -6.85 -5.57
CA THR A 53 19.42 -6.23 -4.25
C THR A 53 18.81 -4.83 -4.15
N ASP A 54 18.88 -4.02 -5.21
CA ASP A 54 18.29 -2.69 -5.22
C ASP A 54 16.75 -2.73 -5.24
N GLU A 55 16.16 -3.70 -5.95
CA GLU A 55 14.71 -3.91 -5.97
C GLU A 55 14.19 -4.37 -4.61
N ASP A 56 14.92 -5.25 -3.94
CA ASP A 56 14.61 -5.70 -2.57
C ASP A 56 14.78 -4.57 -1.56
N ALA A 57 15.87 -3.80 -1.62
CA ALA A 57 16.10 -2.68 -0.71
C ALA A 57 15.01 -1.59 -0.84
N GLU A 58 14.59 -1.29 -2.06
CA GLU A 58 13.48 -0.35 -2.31
C GLU A 58 12.14 -0.91 -1.81
N TYR A 59 11.91 -2.22 -1.98
CA TYR A 59 10.74 -2.87 -1.40
C TYR A 59 10.73 -2.77 0.12
N ASP A 60 11.84 -3.06 0.79
CA ASP A 60 11.96 -2.97 2.24
C ASP A 60 11.69 -1.54 2.73
N ARG A 61 12.22 -0.54 2.02
CA ARG A 61 11.97 0.88 2.31
C ARG A 61 10.48 1.23 2.19
N LEU A 62 9.84 0.83 1.09
CA LEU A 62 8.41 1.09 0.85
C LEU A 62 7.53 0.30 1.83
N HIS A 63 7.90 -0.94 2.16
CA HIS A 63 7.20 -1.77 3.13
C HIS A 63 7.29 -1.17 4.53
N ALA A 64 8.46 -0.67 4.95
CA ALA A 64 8.61 0.05 6.21
C ALA A 64 7.73 1.32 6.24
N ALA A 65 7.61 2.05 5.12
CA ALA A 65 6.73 3.21 5.02
C ALA A 65 5.23 2.83 5.16
N VAL A 66 4.81 1.70 4.57
CA VAL A 66 3.45 1.16 4.76
C VAL A 66 3.18 0.85 6.22
N LEU A 67 4.11 0.18 6.91
CA LEU A 67 3.96 -0.14 8.33
C LEU A 67 3.85 1.12 9.18
N ALA A 68 4.74 2.10 8.97
CA ALA A 68 4.69 3.37 9.69
C ALA A 68 3.38 4.13 9.43
N ALA A 69 2.87 4.14 8.20
CA ALA A 69 1.60 4.79 7.87
C ALA A 69 0.40 4.06 8.50
N ALA A 70 0.43 2.73 8.54
CA ALA A 70 -0.60 1.93 9.20
C ALA A 70 -0.62 2.15 10.73
N GLU A 71 0.56 2.26 11.36
CA GLU A 71 0.69 2.60 12.77
C GLU A 71 0.18 4.02 13.07
N ALA A 72 0.55 5.00 12.25
CA ALA A 72 0.07 6.38 12.38
C ALA A 72 -1.46 6.47 12.24
N ARG A 73 -2.04 5.72 11.29
CA ARG A 73 -3.49 5.60 11.13
C ARG A 73 -4.14 4.97 12.36
N ALA A 74 -3.58 3.88 12.89
CA ALA A 74 -4.10 3.26 14.11
C ALA A 74 -4.07 4.23 15.30
N ALA A 75 -2.97 4.98 15.47
CA ALA A 75 -2.85 6.00 16.49
C ALA A 75 -3.91 7.12 16.34
N ALA A 76 -4.15 7.60 15.11
CA ALA A 76 -5.18 8.60 14.85
C ALA A 76 -6.59 8.09 15.22
N MET A 77 -6.90 6.83 14.91
CA MET A 77 -8.18 6.22 15.29
C MET A 77 -8.33 6.12 16.81
N VAL A 78 -7.27 5.71 17.52
CA VAL A 78 -7.27 5.64 18.99
C VAL A 78 -7.48 7.02 19.62
N THR A 79 -6.77 8.05 19.16
CA THR A 79 -6.93 9.43 19.64
C THR A 79 -8.34 9.96 19.39
N ALA A 80 -8.95 9.60 18.26
CA ALA A 80 -10.33 9.96 17.94
C ALA A 80 -11.39 9.13 18.68
N GLY A 81 -11.00 8.14 19.49
CA GLY A 81 -11.92 7.23 20.16
C GLY A 81 -12.69 6.31 19.21
N ILE A 82 -12.18 6.10 17.99
CA ILE A 82 -12.82 5.29 16.96
C ILE A 82 -12.38 3.84 17.11
N VAL A 83 -13.37 2.95 17.23
CA VAL A 83 -13.17 1.50 17.17
C VAL A 83 -13.32 1.05 15.71
N SER A 84 -12.31 0.34 15.19
CA SER A 84 -12.37 -0.22 13.83
C SER A 84 -13.48 -1.27 13.75
N THR A 85 -14.45 -1.01 12.87
CA THR A 85 -15.47 -1.96 12.43
C THR A 85 -15.53 -1.91 10.91
N TYR A 86 -16.07 -2.95 10.27
CA TYR A 86 -16.14 -2.99 8.81
C TYR A 86 -16.82 -1.75 8.18
N SER A 87 -17.87 -1.21 8.82
CA SER A 87 -18.55 0.00 8.36
C SER A 87 -17.68 1.25 8.50
N VAL A 88 -17.00 1.40 9.64
CA VAL A 88 -16.07 2.51 9.90
C VAL A 88 -14.91 2.52 8.91
N GLU A 89 -14.38 1.35 8.56
CA GLU A 89 -13.33 1.20 7.53
C GLU A 89 -13.81 1.70 6.16
N GLY A 90 -15.06 1.41 5.80
CA GLY A 90 -15.69 1.91 4.58
C GLY A 90 -15.86 3.44 4.59
N GLU A 91 -16.36 3.99 5.69
CA GLU A 91 -16.56 5.44 5.88
C GLU A 91 -15.21 6.19 5.85
N MET A 92 -14.17 5.67 6.50
CA MET A 92 -12.82 6.24 6.49
C MET A 92 -12.23 6.31 5.07
N ARG A 93 -12.33 5.21 4.30
CA ARG A 93 -11.85 5.20 2.91
C ARG A 93 -12.64 6.19 2.03
N ALA A 94 -13.94 6.32 2.24
CA ALA A 94 -14.76 7.30 1.54
C ALA A 94 -14.33 8.73 1.89
N ALA A 95 -14.11 9.04 3.17
CA ALA A 95 -13.65 10.34 3.65
C ALA A 95 -12.26 10.69 3.09
N ALA A 96 -11.33 9.74 3.10
CA ALA A 96 -9.98 9.92 2.53
C ALA A 96 -10.02 10.23 1.03
N ARG A 97 -10.93 9.60 0.28
CA ARG A 97 -11.14 9.88 -1.15
C ARG A 97 -11.78 11.25 -1.40
N ALA A 98 -12.78 11.61 -0.61
CA ALA A 98 -13.44 12.91 -0.72
C ALA A 98 -12.45 14.06 -0.50
N ALA A 99 -11.59 13.95 0.52
CA ALA A 99 -10.53 14.91 0.82
C ALA A 99 -9.38 14.96 -0.23
N ALA A 100 -9.39 14.07 -1.24
CA ALA A 100 -8.41 14.06 -2.32
C ALA A 100 -8.95 14.64 -3.64
N GLY A 101 -10.26 14.89 -3.73
CA GLY A 101 -10.94 15.42 -4.92
C GLY A 101 -11.35 16.89 -4.83
N GLU A 102 -11.00 17.58 -3.74
CA GLU A 102 -11.02 19.04 -3.57
C GLU A 102 -9.64 19.64 -3.85
#